data_AF-A0A0W7WFA9-F1
#
_entry.id   AF-A0A0W7WFA9-F1
#
_cell.length_a   1.000
_cell.length_b   1.000
_cell.length_c   1.000
_cell.angle_alpha   90.00
_cell.angle_beta   90.00
_cell.angle_gamma   90.00
#
_symmetry.space_group_name_H-M   'P 1'
#
loop_
_entity.id
_entity.type
_entity.pdbx_description
1 polymer ?
#
loop_
_entity_poly.entity_id
_entity_poly.type
_entity_poly.pdbx_seq_one_letter_code
_entity_poly.pdbx_strand_id
1 'polypeptide(L)'
;MINDSTLEALRTAPLSHFLTYKMARVQAKLNAQTSRILRENVGITLTQWRLIALIGSAERTTAAHLSRLAAMDKGLISRNVKTLVGARLVASHRDTDDSRAHHLRLTAQGREVYDRMMPRMSTRQEKLRDRLTAEELEVFLAALDKLEAAADDPTI
;
A
#
# COMPACT_ATOMS: atom_id res chain seq x y z
N MET A 1 13.12 -29.06 -0.45
CA MET A 1 11.65 -29.15 -0.44
C MET A 1 11.20 -29.38 0.99
N ILE A 2 10.25 -28.60 1.49
CA ILE A 2 9.59 -28.89 2.78
C ILE A 2 8.59 -30.01 2.51
N ASN A 3 8.60 -31.10 3.28
CA ASN A 3 7.65 -32.20 3.10
C ASN A 3 6.27 -31.86 3.69
N ASP A 4 5.23 -32.60 3.31
CA ASP A 4 3.85 -32.33 3.74
C ASP A 4 3.65 -32.45 5.26
N SER A 5 4.40 -33.32 5.95
CA SER A 5 4.28 -33.46 7.41
C SER A 5 4.86 -32.25 8.16
N THR A 6 5.89 -31.63 7.62
CA THR A 6 6.49 -30.40 8.14
C THR A 6 5.58 -29.20 7.86
N LEU A 7 4.94 -29.15 6.70
CA LEU A 7 3.93 -28.13 6.39
C LEU A 7 2.73 -28.22 7.32
N GLU A 8 2.28 -29.43 7.65
CA GLU A 8 1.15 -29.63 8.56
C GLU A 8 1.51 -29.26 10.01
N ALA A 9 2.70 -29.64 10.48
CA ALA A 9 3.21 -29.20 11.79
C ALA A 9 3.31 -27.66 11.91
N LEU A 10 3.72 -26.97 10.84
CA LEU A 10 3.76 -25.50 10.81
C LEU A 10 2.37 -24.85 10.75
N ARG A 11 1.38 -25.55 10.18
CA ARG A 11 -0.02 -25.09 10.14
C ARG A 11 -0.73 -25.23 11.47
N THR A 12 -0.32 -26.19 12.31
CA THR A 12 -0.91 -26.41 13.63
C THR A 12 -0.14 -25.71 14.76
N ALA A 13 1.06 -25.19 14.49
CA ALA A 13 1.84 -24.42 15.46
C ALA A 13 1.05 -23.25 16.08
N PRO A 14 1.25 -22.90 17.37
CA PRO A 14 0.51 -21.81 18.03
C PRO A 14 0.54 -20.48 17.26
N LEU A 15 1.67 -20.13 16.64
CA LEU A 15 1.83 -18.94 15.81
C LEU A 15 0.83 -18.89 14.64
N SER A 16 0.44 -20.02 14.07
CA SER A 16 -0.49 -20.08 12.93
C SER A 16 -1.90 -19.57 13.27
N HIS A 17 -2.23 -19.55 14.57
CA HIS A 17 -3.49 -19.09 15.12
C HIS A 17 -3.42 -17.62 15.56
N PHE A 18 -2.21 -17.04 15.70
CA PHE A 18 -2.07 -15.65 16.08
C PHE A 18 -2.67 -14.73 15.01
N LEU A 19 -3.48 -13.78 15.47
CA LEU A 19 -4.13 -12.79 14.62
C LEU A 19 -3.11 -12.02 13.78
N THR A 20 -2.07 -11.50 14.41
CA THR A 20 -0.98 -10.74 13.76
C THR A 20 -0.28 -11.54 12.66
N TYR A 21 -0.07 -12.85 12.88
CA TYR A 21 0.53 -13.73 11.90
C TYR A 21 -0.41 -14.02 10.71
N LYS A 22 -1.70 -14.26 10.97
CA LYS A 22 -2.70 -14.43 9.89
C LYS A 22 -2.79 -13.15 9.04
N MET A 23 -2.83 -11.98 9.66
CA MET A 23 -2.82 -10.68 8.98
C MET A 23 -1.57 -10.50 8.11
N ALA A 24 -0.38 -10.73 8.68
CA ALA A 24 0.88 -10.61 7.94
C ALA A 24 0.93 -11.54 6.71
N ARG A 25 0.44 -12.78 6.84
CA ARG A 25 0.37 -13.73 5.71
C ARG A 25 -0.58 -13.29 4.62
N VAL A 26 -1.76 -12.81 4.98
CA VAL A 26 -2.74 -12.27 4.01
C VAL A 26 -2.13 -11.06 3.30
N GLN A 27 -1.57 -10.11 4.05
CA GLN A 27 -0.90 -8.93 3.51
C GLN A 27 0.24 -9.30 2.54
N ALA A 28 1.08 -10.29 2.90
CA ALA A 28 2.17 -10.75 2.05
C ALA A 28 1.67 -11.32 0.72
N LYS A 29 0.61 -12.14 0.73
CA LYS A 29 -0.01 -12.69 -0.48
C LYS A 29 -0.61 -11.60 -1.36
N LEU A 30 -1.32 -10.64 -0.76
CA LEU A 30 -1.91 -9.51 -1.48
C LEU A 30 -0.83 -8.61 -2.11
N ASN A 31 0.25 -8.35 -1.38
CA ASN A 31 1.39 -7.57 -1.87
C ASN A 31 2.11 -8.28 -3.02
N ALA A 32 2.35 -9.59 -2.91
CA ALA A 32 3.01 -10.38 -3.95
C ALA A 32 2.18 -10.39 -5.24
N GLN A 33 0.88 -10.60 -5.14
CA GLN A 33 -0.04 -10.54 -6.28
C GLN A 33 -0.02 -9.16 -6.95
N THR A 34 -0.10 -8.08 -6.16
CA THR A 34 -0.09 -6.70 -6.70
C THR A 34 1.25 -6.37 -7.36
N SER A 35 2.36 -6.81 -6.75
CA SER A 35 3.71 -6.60 -7.29
C SER A 35 3.91 -7.30 -8.64
N ARG A 36 3.31 -8.49 -8.82
CA ARG A 36 3.31 -9.17 -10.12
C ARG A 36 2.56 -8.36 -11.18
N ILE A 37 1.34 -7.91 -10.86
CA ILE A 37 0.52 -7.10 -11.77
C ILE A 37 1.28 -5.82 -12.19
N LEU A 38 1.88 -5.11 -11.24
CA LEU A 38 2.62 -3.88 -11.54
C LEU A 38 3.83 -4.14 -12.44
N ARG A 39 4.59 -5.21 -12.16
CA ARG A 39 5.74 -5.60 -12.97
C ARG A 39 5.36 -5.91 -14.41
N GLU A 40 4.27 -6.65 -14.61
CA GLU A 40 3.79 -7.08 -15.92
C GLU A 40 3.21 -5.94 -16.77
N ASN A 41 2.76 -4.84 -16.15
CA ASN A 41 2.03 -3.78 -16.85
C ASN A 41 2.79 -2.45 -16.99
N VAL A 42 3.58 -2.07 -15.97
CA VAL A 42 4.18 -0.72 -15.89
C VAL A 42 5.60 -0.70 -15.30
N GLY A 43 6.13 -1.84 -14.84
CA GLY A 43 7.54 -1.94 -14.41
C GLY A 43 7.89 -1.19 -13.12
N ILE A 44 6.91 -0.80 -12.30
CA ILE A 44 7.13 -0.12 -11.01
C ILE A 44 6.90 -1.04 -9.81
N THR A 45 7.42 -0.65 -8.66
CA THR A 45 7.21 -1.38 -7.39
C THR A 45 5.84 -1.05 -6.77
N LEU A 46 5.37 -1.90 -5.85
CA LEU A 46 4.15 -1.64 -5.07
C LEU A 46 4.20 -0.32 -4.31
N THR A 47 5.35 0.00 -3.71
CA THR A 47 5.53 1.26 -2.99
C THR A 47 5.44 2.47 -3.92
N GLN A 48 6.09 2.40 -5.08
CA GLN A 48 6.01 3.45 -6.10
C GLN A 48 4.58 3.63 -6.60
N TRP A 49 3.86 2.53 -6.84
CA TRP A 49 2.45 2.55 -7.21
C TRP A 49 1.60 3.25 -6.16
N ARG A 50 1.75 2.91 -4.87
CA ARG A 50 1.00 3.56 -3.78
C ARG A 50 1.23 5.06 -3.75
N LEU A 51 2.48 5.50 -3.93
CA LEU A 51 2.79 6.93 -4.00
C LEU A 51 2.16 7.59 -5.24
N ILE A 52 2.23 6.97 -6.42
CA ILE A 52 1.57 7.47 -7.63
C ILE A 52 0.06 7.57 -7.42
N ALA A 53 -0.57 6.54 -6.84
CA ALA A 53 -1.98 6.51 -6.54
C ALA A 53 -2.40 7.62 -5.56
N LEU A 54 -1.66 7.79 -4.46
CA LEU A 54 -1.94 8.84 -3.47
C LEU A 54 -1.73 10.24 -4.04
N ILE A 55 -0.68 10.46 -4.83
CA ILE A 55 -0.42 11.75 -5.48
C ILE A 55 -1.47 12.03 -6.56
N GLY A 56 -1.88 11.02 -7.34
CA GLY A 56 -2.88 11.18 -8.40
C GLY A 56 -4.30 11.43 -7.89
N SER A 57 -4.61 10.99 -6.68
CA SER A 57 -5.91 11.21 -6.04
C SER A 57 -5.99 12.51 -5.21
N ALA A 58 -4.89 13.26 -5.07
CA ALA A 58 -4.84 14.51 -4.32
C ALA A 58 -4.50 15.69 -5.24
N GLU A 59 -5.15 16.84 -5.07
CA GLU A 59 -4.84 18.05 -5.84
C GLU A 59 -3.48 18.65 -5.48
N ARG A 60 -3.11 18.60 -4.19
CA ARG A 60 -1.80 19.00 -3.64
C ARG A 60 -1.43 18.08 -2.49
N THR A 61 -0.21 17.52 -2.51
CA THR A 61 0.33 16.73 -1.40
C THR A 61 1.84 16.91 -1.25
N THR A 62 2.37 16.53 -0.09
CA THR A 62 3.80 16.59 0.24
C THR A 62 4.29 15.22 0.72
N ALA A 63 5.60 14.98 0.70
CA ALA A 63 6.16 13.75 1.26
C ALA A 63 5.77 13.55 2.75
N ALA A 64 5.65 14.64 3.51
CA ALA A 64 5.22 14.58 4.91
C ALA A 64 3.75 14.14 5.05
N HIS A 65 2.87 14.61 4.15
CA HIS A 65 1.46 14.19 4.13
C HIS A 65 1.35 12.70 3.80
N LEU A 66 2.10 12.25 2.79
CA LEU A 66 2.15 10.85 2.40
C LEU A 66 2.69 9.96 3.53
N SER A 67 3.69 10.40 4.29
CA SER A 67 4.24 9.64 5.42
C SER A 67 3.21 9.44 6.52
N ARG A 68 2.46 10.49 6.87
CA ARG A 68 1.39 10.37 7.88
C ARG A 68 0.26 9.46 7.42
N LEU A 69 -0.20 9.63 6.18
CA LEU A 69 -1.34 8.88 5.65
C LEU A 69 -1.03 7.39 5.43
N ALA A 70 0.17 7.07 4.93
CA ALA A 70 0.49 5.69 4.55
C ALA A 70 1.06 4.86 5.70
N ALA A 71 1.23 5.44 6.90
CA ALA A 71 1.97 4.83 8.01
C ALA A 71 3.34 4.25 7.56
N MET A 72 3.99 4.92 6.61
CA MET A 72 5.24 4.48 6.00
C MET A 72 6.40 5.34 6.49
N ASP A 73 7.56 4.70 6.72
CA ASP A 73 8.79 5.38 7.10
C ASP A 73 9.12 6.55 6.15
N LYS A 74 9.49 7.69 6.75
CA LYS A 74 9.84 8.93 6.04
C LYS A 74 11.03 8.73 5.10
N GLY A 75 12.01 7.94 5.50
CA GLY A 75 13.17 7.59 4.66
C GLY A 75 12.75 6.80 3.42
N LEU A 76 11.87 5.82 3.58
CA LEU A 76 11.34 5.01 2.49
C LEU A 76 10.52 5.85 1.48
N ILE A 77 9.66 6.74 1.96
CA ILE A 77 8.91 7.66 1.08
C ILE A 77 9.88 8.57 0.32
N SER A 78 10.80 9.23 1.04
CA SER A 78 11.75 10.16 0.43
C SER A 78 12.56 9.51 -0.70
N ARG A 79 13.09 8.30 -0.46
CA ARG A 79 13.83 7.54 -1.50
C ARG A 79 12.96 7.24 -2.71
N ASN A 80 11.73 6.76 -2.53
CA ASN A 80 10.85 6.43 -3.64
C ASN A 80 10.35 7.67 -4.40
N VAL A 81 10.07 8.78 -3.71
CA VAL A 81 9.74 10.06 -4.35
C VAL A 81 10.91 10.52 -5.21
N LYS A 82 12.15 10.47 -4.70
CA LYS A 82 13.34 10.80 -5.48
C LYS A 82 13.48 9.92 -6.73
N THR A 83 13.23 8.61 -6.60
CA THR A 83 13.23 7.69 -7.74
C THR A 83 12.15 8.04 -8.77
N LEU A 84 10.92 8.35 -8.33
CA LEU A 84 9.81 8.72 -9.21
C LEU A 84 10.04 10.07 -9.92
N VAL A 85 10.69 11.02 -9.24
CA VAL A 85 11.13 12.28 -9.84
C VAL A 85 12.22 12.06 -10.88
N GLY A 86 13.23 11.24 -10.56
CA GLY A 86 14.28 10.86 -11.53
C GLY A 86 13.72 10.15 -12.76
N ALA A 87 12.68 9.33 -12.59
CA ALA A 87 11.96 8.66 -13.66
C ALA A 87 10.93 9.55 -14.39
N ARG A 88 10.81 10.84 -14.03
CA ARG A 88 9.85 11.80 -14.58
C ARG A 88 8.38 11.39 -14.46
N LEU A 89 8.03 10.56 -13.48
CA LEU A 89 6.64 10.19 -13.17
C LEU A 89 6.00 11.15 -12.16
N VAL A 90 6.81 11.74 -11.29
CA VAL A 90 6.40 12.74 -10.31
C VAL A 90 7.22 14.00 -10.52
N ALA A 91 6.61 15.16 -10.35
CA ALA A 91 7.31 16.43 -10.28
C ALA A 91 7.20 17.02 -8.87
N SER A 92 8.31 17.55 -8.38
CA SER A 92 8.43 18.17 -7.06
C SER A 92 8.69 19.67 -7.24
N HIS A 93 7.82 20.50 -6.67
CA HIS A 93 7.92 21.95 -6.73
C HIS A 93 8.03 22.51 -5.33
N ARG A 94 8.87 23.52 -5.14
CA ARG A 94 8.96 24.22 -3.86
C ARG A 94 7.66 24.99 -3.63
N ASP A 95 7.10 24.90 -2.43
CA ASP A 95 5.92 25.72 -2.10
C ASP A 95 6.32 27.19 -2.07
N THR A 96 5.41 28.06 -2.53
CA THR A 96 5.60 29.51 -2.49
C THR A 96 5.47 30.05 -1.07
N ASP A 97 4.68 29.37 -0.23
CA ASP A 97 4.30 29.86 1.10
C ASP A 97 5.14 29.22 2.22
N ASP A 98 5.63 27.99 1.99
CA ASP A 98 6.61 27.32 2.86
C ASP A 98 7.77 26.75 2.04
N SER A 99 8.87 27.49 2.02
CA SER A 99 10.08 27.12 1.26
C SER A 99 10.72 25.78 1.69
N ARG A 100 10.28 25.15 2.79
CA ARG A 100 10.74 23.84 3.26
C ARG A 100 9.84 22.70 2.75
N ALA A 101 8.61 22.99 2.33
CA ALA A 101 7.68 22.01 1.80
C ALA A 101 7.81 21.87 0.28
N HIS A 102 7.82 20.62 -0.19
CA HIS A 102 7.82 20.29 -1.61
C HIS A 102 6.49 19.67 -1.99
N HIS A 103 5.76 20.35 -2.88
CA HIS A 103 4.53 19.84 -3.47
C HIS A 103 4.83 18.82 -4.56
N LEU A 104 4.16 17.69 -4.44
CA LEU A 104 4.25 16.58 -5.37
C LEU A 104 3.02 16.56 -6.26
N ARG A 105 3.25 16.42 -7.57
CA ARG A 105 2.20 16.20 -8.57
C ARG A 105 2.65 15.14 -9.56
N LEU A 106 1.70 14.41 -10.14
CA LEU A 106 2.01 13.55 -11.28
C LEU A 106 2.40 14.42 -12.49
N THR A 107 3.37 13.95 -13.26
CA THR A 107 3.60 14.45 -14.62
C THR A 107 2.55 13.85 -15.57
N ALA A 108 2.55 14.26 -16.85
CA ALA A 108 1.74 13.59 -17.86
C ALA A 108 2.03 12.08 -17.92
N GLN A 109 3.31 11.68 -17.92
CA GLN A 109 3.71 10.28 -17.90
C GLN A 109 3.28 9.55 -16.61
N GLY A 110 3.38 10.21 -15.46
CA GLY A 110 2.88 9.66 -14.20
C GLY A 110 1.37 9.47 -14.21
N ARG A 111 0.64 10.41 -14.82
CA ARG A 111 -0.81 10.35 -14.98
C ARG A 111 -1.23 9.20 -15.88
N GLU A 112 -0.53 8.95 -16.98
CA GLU A 112 -0.77 7.78 -17.84
C GLU A 112 -0.61 6.46 -17.07
N VAL A 113 0.41 6.35 -16.21
CA VAL A 113 0.60 5.18 -15.33
C VAL A 113 -0.58 5.05 -14.37
N TYR A 114 -1.01 6.15 -13.73
CA TYR A 114 -2.16 6.17 -12.84
C TYR A 114 -3.43 5.70 -13.56
N ASP A 115 -3.78 6.30 -14.69
CA ASP A 115 -5.03 6.02 -15.41
C ASP A 115 -5.06 4.59 -15.97
N ARG A 116 -3.90 4.05 -16.34
CA ARG A 116 -3.78 2.66 -16.82
C ARG A 116 -3.96 1.65 -15.70
N MET A 117 -3.43 1.94 -14.52
CA MET A 117 -3.35 0.98 -13.42
C MET A 117 -4.51 1.08 -12.43
N MET A 118 -5.07 2.26 -12.21
CA MET A 118 -6.13 2.46 -11.22
C MET A 118 -7.34 1.56 -11.49
N PRO A 119 -7.90 1.48 -12.73
CA PRO A 119 -9.02 0.59 -13.01
C PRO A 119 -8.70 -0.89 -12.73
N ARG A 120 -7.49 -1.34 -13.08
CA ARG A 120 -7.03 -2.72 -12.82
C ARG A 120 -6.96 -3.02 -11.33
N MET A 121 -6.50 -2.04 -10.55
CA MET A 121 -6.42 -2.15 -9.10
C MET A 121 -7.82 -2.13 -8.47
N SER A 122 -8.73 -1.29 -8.96
CA SER A 122 -10.13 -1.25 -8.51
C SER A 122 -10.85 -2.56 -8.79
N THR A 123 -10.79 -3.09 -10.02
CA THR A 123 -11.40 -4.40 -10.34
C THR A 123 -10.81 -5.54 -9.51
N ARG A 124 -9.51 -5.48 -9.19
CA ARG A 124 -8.90 -6.44 -8.27
C ARG A 124 -9.47 -6.31 -6.86
N GLN A 125 -9.64 -5.08 -6.36
CA GLN A 125 -10.23 -4.84 -5.04
C GLN A 125 -11.67 -5.30 -4.96
N GLU A 126 -12.47 -5.04 -5.99
CA GLU A 126 -13.85 -5.55 -6.10
C GLU A 126 -13.87 -7.08 -6.00
N LYS A 127 -13.03 -7.78 -6.79
CA LYS A 127 -12.95 -9.25 -6.74
C LYS A 127 -12.51 -9.82 -5.39
N LEU A 128 -11.74 -9.06 -4.60
CA LEU A 128 -11.38 -9.46 -3.24
C LEU A 128 -12.55 -9.24 -2.28
N ARG A 129 -13.22 -8.09 -2.40
CA ARG A 129 -14.39 -7.74 -1.62
C ARG A 129 -15.53 -8.73 -1.85
N ASP A 130 -15.77 -9.13 -3.10
CA ASP A 130 -16.84 -10.07 -3.48
C ASP A 130 -16.62 -11.50 -2.96
N ARG A 131 -15.50 -11.77 -2.26
CA ARG A 131 -15.28 -13.03 -1.52
C ARG A 131 -15.86 -13.02 -0.11
N LEU A 132 -16.32 -11.87 0.33
CA LEU A 132 -16.96 -11.67 1.62
C LEU A 132 -18.41 -11.25 1.38
N THR A 133 -19.30 -11.73 2.21
CA THR A 133 -20.64 -11.15 2.34
C THR A 133 -20.55 -9.72 2.85
N ALA A 134 -21.61 -8.93 2.68
CA ALA A 134 -21.65 -7.56 3.16
C ALA A 134 -21.44 -7.47 4.69
N GLU A 135 -22.05 -8.40 5.43
CA GLU A 135 -21.90 -8.50 6.89
C GLU A 135 -20.47 -8.86 7.30
N GLU A 136 -19.85 -9.87 6.66
CA GLU A 136 -18.46 -10.24 6.95
C GLU A 136 -17.50 -9.08 6.68
N LEU A 137 -17.73 -8.31 5.60
CA LEU A 137 -16.91 -7.15 5.26
C LEU A 137 -17.06 -6.04 6.31
N GLU A 138 -18.28 -5.72 6.72
CA GLU A 138 -18.56 -4.70 7.74
C GLU A 138 -17.90 -5.06 9.08
N VAL A 139 -18.11 -6.30 9.54
CA VAL A 139 -17.49 -6.81 10.78
C VAL A 139 -15.96 -6.79 10.68
N PHE A 140 -15.41 -7.19 9.54
CA PHE A 140 -13.97 -7.20 9.33
C PHE A 140 -13.36 -5.79 9.37
N LEU A 141 -13.96 -4.81 8.69
CA LEU A 141 -13.49 -3.43 8.71
C LEU A 141 -13.56 -2.83 10.11
N ALA A 142 -14.69 -3.02 10.82
CA ALA A 142 -14.82 -2.55 12.19
C ALA A 142 -13.80 -3.21 13.15
N ALA A 143 -13.43 -4.46 12.90
CA ALA A 143 -12.37 -5.13 13.66
C ALA A 143 -10.99 -4.55 13.35
N LEU A 144 -10.69 -4.21 12.09
CA LEU A 144 -9.44 -3.56 11.72
C LEU A 144 -9.29 -2.20 12.39
N ASP A 145 -10.34 -1.38 12.41
CA ASP A 145 -10.31 -0.05 13.05
C ASP A 145 -9.99 -0.16 14.55
N LYS A 146 -10.57 -1.15 15.24
CA LYS A 146 -10.28 -1.42 16.66
C LYS A 146 -8.84 -1.88 16.88
N LEU A 147 -8.30 -2.71 15.98
CA LEU A 147 -6.93 -3.21 16.07
C LEU A 147 -5.91 -2.11 15.77
N GLU A 148 -6.21 -1.20 14.84
CA GLU A 148 -5.36 -0.03 14.55
C GLU A 148 -5.31 0.90 15.77
N ALA A 149 -6.47 1.23 16.36
CA ALA A 149 -6.52 2.03 17.59
C ALA A 149 -5.78 1.37 18.76
N ALA A 150 -5.87 0.04 18.89
CA ALA A 150 -5.13 -0.71 19.91
C ALA A 150 -3.61 -0.73 19.64
N ALA A 151 -3.17 -0.72 18.39
CA ALA A 151 -1.75 -0.73 18.04
C ALA A 151 -1.04 0.62 18.33
N ASP A 152 -1.79 1.71 18.42
CA ASP A 152 -1.31 3.02 18.83
C ASP A 152 -1.25 3.17 20.37
N ASP A 153 -1.87 2.26 21.12
CA ASP A 153 -1.83 2.25 22.58
C ASP A 153 -0.47 1.72 23.06
N PRO A 154 0.35 2.53 23.76
CA PRO A 154 1.67 2.11 24.22
C PRO A 154 1.62 1.08 25.38
N THR A 155 0.43 0.74 25.88
CA THR A 155 0.25 -0.19 27.00
C THR A 155 -0.01 -1.64 26.58
N ILE A 156 -0.12 -1.91 25.27
CA ILE A 156 -0.30 -3.23 24.67
C ILE A 156 1.00 -3.70 24.00
#